data_AF-A0A317MQI5-F1
#
_entry.id   AF-A0A317MQI5-F1
#
_cell.length_a   1.000
_cell.length_b   1.000
_cell.length_c   1.000
_cell.angle_alpha   90.00
_cell.angle_beta   90.00
_cell.angle_gamma   90.00
#
_symmetry.space_group_name_H-M   'P 1'
#
loop_
_entity.id
_entity.type
_entity.pdbx_description
1 polymer ?
#
loop_
_entity_poly.entity_id
_entity_poly.type
_entity_poly.pdbx_seq_one_letter_code
_entity_poly.pdbx_strand_id
1 'polypeptide(L)'
;MINWIRNNTDDDARVLFETSPDRIHDGAHIAGYLAMRTQREFIGGPYIYLNYADFWQGYVFGRPIEQWSANDLAAKFQLYNVGWILTYTPASNAYLQKLPMLEQVAQHGPVTAYRVQQAHSYFAEGSGRVVSRQIDRIDLAEVRGEAITLKYHYVDGLITTPPATIEPVFLDEDPQPFIRILHPADKLSILYP
;
A
#
# COMPACT_ATOMS: atom_id res chain seq x y z
N MET A 1 -13.66 8.24 -11.57
CA MET A 1 -12.67 7.60 -10.67
C MET A 1 -12.89 6.09 -10.52
N ILE A 2 -13.98 5.60 -9.91
CA ILE A 2 -14.18 4.15 -9.59
C ILE A 2 -13.93 3.21 -10.78
N ASN A 3 -14.64 3.43 -11.91
CA ASN A 3 -14.50 2.56 -13.09
C ASN A 3 -13.09 2.59 -13.66
N TRP A 4 -12.42 3.75 -13.59
CA TRP A 4 -11.04 3.86 -14.04
C TRP A 4 -10.12 3.02 -13.16
N ILE A 5 -10.19 3.17 -11.83
CA ILE A 5 -9.37 2.37 -10.90
C ILE A 5 -9.57 0.87 -11.17
N ARG A 6 -10.82 0.40 -11.20
CA ARG A 6 -11.10 -1.03 -11.43
C ARG A 6 -10.52 -1.58 -12.73
N ASN A 7 -10.53 -0.78 -13.80
CA ASN A 7 -10.17 -1.23 -15.13
C ASN A 7 -8.70 -0.98 -15.49
N ASN A 8 -7.97 -0.16 -14.72
CA ASN A 8 -6.61 0.29 -15.05
C ASN A 8 -5.60 0.03 -13.93
N THR A 9 -6.04 -0.48 -12.78
CA THR A 9 -5.16 -1.00 -11.73
C THR A 9 -5.39 -2.49 -11.55
N ASP A 10 -4.41 -3.18 -10.99
CA ASP A 10 -4.47 -4.59 -10.61
C ASP A 10 -4.29 -4.76 -9.10
N ASP A 11 -4.25 -6.01 -8.64
CA ASP A 11 -4.16 -6.38 -7.23
C ASP A 11 -2.79 -6.98 -6.85
N ASP A 12 -1.76 -6.80 -7.69
CA ASP A 12 -0.37 -7.11 -7.35
C ASP A 12 0.27 -5.99 -6.51
N ALA A 13 -0.36 -4.83 -6.43
CA ALA A 13 0.10 -3.65 -5.69
C ALA A 13 -1.05 -2.81 -5.10
N ARG A 14 -0.69 -1.76 -4.36
CA ARG A 14 -1.60 -0.85 -3.66
C ARG A 14 -1.72 0.50 -4.36
N VAL A 15 -2.85 1.17 -4.11
CA VAL A 15 -3.09 2.55 -4.51
C VAL A 15 -2.71 3.47 -3.34
N LEU A 16 -1.64 4.26 -3.50
CA LEU A 16 -1.32 5.35 -2.60
C LEU A 16 -2.23 6.55 -2.93
N PHE A 17 -3.06 6.97 -1.98
CA PHE A 17 -4.11 7.95 -2.20
C PHE A 17 -3.90 9.18 -1.31
N GLU A 18 -3.75 10.34 -1.94
CA GLU A 18 -3.63 11.61 -1.23
C GLU A 18 -4.98 12.01 -0.63
N THR A 19 -5.13 11.83 0.67
CA THR A 19 -6.32 12.28 1.39
C THR A 19 -6.36 13.81 1.49
N SER A 20 -7.57 14.34 1.68
CA SER A 20 -7.82 15.78 1.70
C SER A 20 -8.75 16.16 2.84
N PRO A 21 -8.44 17.22 3.61
CA PRO A 21 -9.42 17.83 4.52
C PRO A 21 -10.52 18.57 3.75
N ASP A 22 -10.20 19.12 2.58
CA ASP A 22 -11.07 20.03 1.80
C ASP A 22 -12.02 19.30 0.85
N ARG A 23 -12.19 17.98 1.04
CA ARG A 23 -13.14 17.15 0.27
C ARG A 23 -12.95 17.24 -1.26
N ILE A 24 -11.69 17.34 -1.70
CA ILE A 24 -11.32 17.47 -3.12
C ILE A 24 -11.80 16.30 -3.99
N HIS A 25 -12.06 15.14 -3.37
CA HIS A 25 -12.48 13.91 -4.04
C HIS A 25 -14.00 13.82 -4.14
N ASP A 26 -14.58 14.44 -5.16
CA ASP A 26 -16.03 14.47 -5.41
C ASP A 26 -16.85 15.03 -4.22
N GLY A 27 -16.26 15.94 -3.43
CA GLY A 27 -16.96 16.55 -2.29
C GLY A 27 -17.05 15.67 -1.04
N ALA A 28 -16.25 14.60 -0.92
CA ALA A 28 -16.28 13.69 0.22
C ALA A 28 -14.90 13.10 0.62
N HIS A 29 -14.85 12.42 1.77
CA HIS A 29 -13.71 11.60 2.19
C HIS A 29 -13.95 10.14 1.76
N ILE A 30 -13.48 9.79 0.57
CA ILE A 30 -13.94 8.59 -0.14
C ILE A 30 -12.95 7.42 -0.15
N ALA A 31 -11.80 7.49 0.52
CA ALA A 31 -10.76 6.45 0.44
C ALA A 31 -11.30 5.04 0.77
N GLY A 32 -11.99 4.88 1.91
CA GLY A 32 -12.60 3.60 2.29
C GLY A 32 -13.70 3.14 1.32
N TYR A 33 -14.51 4.07 0.82
CA TYR A 33 -15.54 3.77 -0.18
C TYR A 33 -14.92 3.32 -1.51
N LEU A 34 -13.85 3.97 -1.98
CA LEU A 34 -13.10 3.56 -3.17
C LEU A 34 -12.51 2.16 -2.98
N ALA A 35 -11.89 1.87 -1.84
CA ALA A 35 -11.34 0.54 -1.55
C ALA A 35 -12.42 -0.55 -1.67
N MET A 36 -13.57 -0.37 -1.02
CA MET A 36 -14.68 -1.31 -1.09
C MET A 36 -15.25 -1.47 -2.50
N ARG A 37 -15.43 -0.36 -3.23
CA ARG A 37 -16.07 -0.38 -4.56
C ARG A 37 -15.15 -0.88 -5.67
N THR A 38 -13.84 -0.73 -5.50
CA THR A 38 -12.86 -1.11 -6.53
C THR A 38 -12.21 -2.46 -6.25
N GLN A 39 -12.34 -2.99 -5.02
CA GLN A 39 -11.61 -4.18 -4.57
C GLN A 39 -10.10 -4.01 -4.80
N ARG A 40 -9.60 -2.85 -4.37
CA ARG A 40 -8.17 -2.52 -4.35
C ARG A 40 -7.78 -2.12 -2.94
N GLU A 41 -6.54 -2.39 -2.59
CA GLU A 41 -5.96 -1.96 -1.33
C GLU A 41 -5.45 -0.53 -1.47
N PHE A 42 -5.82 0.32 -0.51
CA PHE A 42 -5.41 1.72 -0.46
C PHE A 42 -4.45 1.93 0.71
N ILE A 43 -3.48 2.80 0.49
CA ILE A 43 -2.58 3.35 1.50
C ILE A 43 -2.55 4.88 1.36
N GLY A 44 -2.07 5.62 2.37
CA GLY A 44 -2.23 7.08 2.45
C GLY A 44 -3.13 7.55 3.61
N GLY A 45 -3.60 6.60 4.43
CA GLY A 45 -4.47 6.82 5.58
C GLY A 45 -5.97 6.81 5.20
N PRO A 46 -6.86 6.22 6.03
CA PRO A 46 -8.30 6.38 5.82
C PRO A 46 -8.75 7.84 6.04
N TYR A 47 -7.94 8.59 6.79
CA TYR A 47 -8.04 10.03 7.02
C TYR A 47 -6.66 10.57 7.39
N ILE A 48 -6.49 11.89 7.33
CA ILE A 48 -5.23 12.58 7.62
C ILE A 48 -4.79 12.41 9.09
N TYR A 49 -3.47 12.35 9.33
CA TYR A 49 -2.81 12.33 10.64
C TYR A 49 -3.02 11.07 11.49
N LEU A 50 -3.35 9.94 10.87
CA LEU A 50 -3.62 8.70 11.57
C LEU A 50 -2.43 7.73 11.56
N ASN A 51 -1.71 7.64 10.44
CA ASN A 51 -0.70 6.59 10.26
C ASN A 51 0.60 7.13 9.69
N TYR A 52 1.68 6.38 9.87
CA TYR A 52 2.99 6.69 9.30
C TYR A 52 2.93 6.83 7.77
N ALA A 53 2.23 5.90 7.10
CA ALA A 53 2.09 5.87 5.65
C ALA A 53 1.00 6.81 5.09
N ASP A 54 0.65 7.86 5.82
CA ASP A 54 -0.31 8.85 5.36
C ASP A 54 0.22 9.65 4.15
N PHE A 55 -0.70 10.07 3.29
CA PHE A 55 -0.42 10.98 2.17
C PHE A 55 -1.50 12.05 2.13
N TRP A 56 -1.12 13.32 2.30
CA TRP A 56 -2.04 14.44 2.33
C TRP A 56 -1.33 15.77 2.09
N GLN A 57 -1.94 16.67 1.29
CA GLN A 57 -1.46 18.04 1.06
C GLN A 57 0.07 18.18 0.87
N GLY A 58 0.69 17.32 0.06
CA GLY A 58 2.13 17.38 -0.15
C GLY A 58 3.01 16.74 0.93
N TYR A 59 2.43 16.09 1.95
CA TYR A 59 3.15 15.28 2.94
C TYR A 59 2.92 13.80 2.68
N VAL A 60 3.99 13.02 2.61
CA VAL A 60 3.94 11.56 2.43
C VAL A 60 4.96 10.88 3.34
N PHE A 61 4.57 9.79 4.00
CA PHE A 61 5.43 9.07 4.94
C PHE A 61 6.02 9.98 6.04
N GLY A 62 5.17 10.87 6.58
CA GLY A 62 5.52 11.79 7.66
C GLY A 62 6.38 13.00 7.29
N ARG A 63 6.71 13.21 6.01
CA ARG A 63 7.58 14.32 5.56
C ARG A 63 7.00 15.02 4.31
N PRO A 64 7.31 16.32 4.09
CA PRO A 64 7.02 16.97 2.82
C PRO A 64 7.61 16.18 1.64
N ILE A 65 6.81 16.00 0.59
CA ILE A 65 7.15 15.15 -0.56
C ILE A 65 8.43 15.62 -1.26
N GLU A 66 8.65 16.93 -1.29
CA GLU A 66 9.83 17.58 -1.87
C GLU A 66 11.13 17.38 -1.09
N GLN A 67 11.05 16.91 0.16
CA GLN A 67 12.22 16.62 0.98
C GLN A 67 12.72 15.19 0.81
N TRP A 68 11.96 14.32 0.15
CA TRP A 68 12.45 12.99 -0.19
C TRP A 68 13.50 13.08 -1.30
N SER A 69 14.51 12.22 -1.25
CA SER A 69 15.26 11.91 -2.46
C SER A 69 14.42 11.00 -3.35
N ALA A 70 14.68 11.01 -4.67
CA ALA A 70 13.99 10.10 -5.59
C ALA A 70 14.18 8.63 -5.19
N ASN A 71 15.38 8.25 -4.73
CA ASN A 71 15.69 6.88 -4.34
C ASN A 71 15.01 6.47 -3.03
N ASP A 72 14.97 7.35 -2.03
CA ASP A 72 14.35 7.04 -0.75
C ASP A 72 12.82 6.89 -0.92
N LEU A 73 12.18 7.77 -1.69
CA LEU A 73 10.76 7.62 -2.00
C LEU A 73 10.47 6.37 -2.84
N ALA A 74 11.38 6.02 -3.77
CA ALA A 74 11.30 4.75 -4.50
C ALA A 74 11.30 3.54 -3.54
N ALA A 75 12.19 3.56 -2.56
CA ALA A 75 12.29 2.51 -1.55
C ALA A 75 11.01 2.43 -0.70
N LYS A 76 10.38 3.56 -0.39
CA LYS A 76 9.05 3.58 0.25
C LYS A 76 7.97 2.93 -0.61
N PHE A 77 7.89 3.30 -1.88
CA PHE A 77 6.93 2.70 -2.81
C PHE A 77 7.15 1.18 -2.90
N GLN A 78 8.39 0.72 -2.92
CA GLN A 78 8.71 -0.70 -2.89
C GLN A 78 8.29 -1.37 -1.57
N LEU A 79 8.63 -0.80 -0.41
CA LEU A 79 8.31 -1.36 0.92
C LEU A 79 6.80 -1.47 1.16
N TYR A 80 6.02 -0.47 0.74
CA TYR A 80 4.57 -0.49 0.90
C TYR A 80 3.82 -1.12 -0.29
N ASN A 81 4.57 -1.64 -1.27
CA ASN A 81 4.06 -2.24 -2.49
C ASN A 81 3.09 -1.31 -3.24
N VAL A 82 3.49 -0.06 -3.46
CA VAL A 82 2.71 0.95 -4.18
C VAL A 82 2.87 0.76 -5.68
N GLY A 83 1.76 0.55 -6.38
CA GLY A 83 1.71 0.42 -7.84
C GLY A 83 1.03 1.59 -8.53
N TRP A 84 0.16 2.30 -7.81
CA TRP A 84 -0.51 3.50 -8.32
C TRP A 84 -0.52 4.60 -7.28
N ILE A 85 -0.51 5.84 -7.75
CA ILE A 85 -0.60 7.03 -6.92
C ILE A 85 -1.73 7.89 -7.44
N LEU A 86 -2.65 8.28 -6.56
CA LEU A 86 -3.70 9.25 -6.83
C LEU A 86 -3.43 10.49 -5.98
N THR A 87 -3.18 11.62 -6.63
CA THR A 87 -2.77 12.88 -5.97
C THR A 87 -3.48 14.07 -6.60
N TYR A 88 -3.71 15.12 -5.82
CA TYR A 88 -4.36 16.35 -6.30
C TYR A 88 -3.53 17.59 -6.02
N THR A 89 -2.66 17.59 -5.00
CA THR A 89 -1.94 18.79 -4.61
C THR A 89 -0.95 19.19 -5.70
N PRO A 90 -0.92 20.46 -6.14
CA PRO A 90 0.02 20.91 -7.17
C PRO A 90 1.49 20.60 -6.84
N ALA A 91 1.91 20.77 -5.58
CA ALA A 91 3.26 20.45 -5.13
C ALA A 91 3.60 18.96 -5.27
N SER A 92 2.69 18.07 -4.85
CA SER A 92 2.83 16.62 -5.04
C SER A 92 2.97 16.27 -6.51
N ASN A 93 2.07 16.79 -7.36
CA ASN A 93 2.12 16.56 -8.80
C ASN A 93 3.43 17.05 -9.43
N ALA A 94 3.86 18.28 -9.11
CA ALA A 94 5.08 18.85 -9.66
C ALA A 94 6.34 18.05 -9.25
N TYR A 95 6.33 17.44 -8.06
CA TYR A 95 7.42 16.57 -7.62
C TYR A 95 7.35 15.18 -8.29
N LEU A 96 6.19 14.51 -8.24
CA LEU A 96 5.98 13.16 -8.79
C LEU A 96 6.25 13.11 -10.31
N GLN A 97 5.91 14.15 -11.07
CA GLN A 97 6.19 14.24 -12.51
C GLN A 97 7.69 14.20 -12.87
N LYS A 98 8.56 14.54 -11.93
CA LYS A 98 10.02 14.54 -12.15
C LYS A 98 10.65 13.16 -11.90
N LEU A 99 9.89 12.23 -11.33
CA LEU A 99 10.40 10.95 -10.89
C LEU A 99 10.38 9.94 -12.05
N PRO A 100 11.53 9.34 -12.43
CA PRO A 100 11.64 8.52 -13.63
C PRO A 100 10.90 7.18 -13.54
N MET A 101 10.61 6.71 -12.33
CA MET A 101 9.81 5.50 -12.10
C MET A 101 8.30 5.76 -12.13
N LEU A 102 7.84 6.99 -12.38
CA LEU A 102 6.42 7.31 -12.43
C LEU A 102 5.97 7.68 -13.84
N GLU A 103 4.87 7.08 -14.25
CA GLU A 103 4.18 7.41 -15.50
C GLU A 103 2.82 8.01 -15.15
N GLN A 104 2.52 9.23 -15.62
CA GLN A 104 1.17 9.77 -15.52
C GLN A 104 0.26 9.02 -16.50
N VAL A 105 -0.76 8.33 -15.98
CA VAL A 105 -1.64 7.46 -16.77
C VAL A 105 -3.06 7.99 -16.93
N ALA A 106 -3.50 8.92 -16.06
CA ALA A 106 -4.79 9.57 -16.19
C ALA A 106 -4.89 10.88 -15.41
N GLN A 107 -5.93 11.65 -15.71
CA GLN A 107 -6.37 12.80 -14.91
C GLN A 107 -7.90 12.81 -14.82
N HIS A 108 -8.42 12.98 -13.61
CA HIS A 108 -9.85 13.01 -13.30
C HIS A 108 -10.16 14.24 -12.45
N GLY A 109 -10.57 15.32 -13.11
CA GLY A 109 -10.75 16.61 -12.44
C GLY A 109 -9.44 17.06 -11.78
N PRO A 110 -9.43 17.36 -10.47
CA PRO A 110 -8.22 17.78 -9.78
C PRO A 110 -7.25 16.63 -9.47
N VAL A 111 -7.65 15.37 -9.64
CA VAL A 111 -6.84 14.21 -9.26
C VAL A 111 -6.08 13.67 -10.46
N THR A 112 -4.77 13.57 -10.33
CA THR A 112 -3.86 12.92 -11.29
C THR A 112 -3.54 11.51 -10.82
N ALA A 113 -3.50 10.57 -11.75
CA ALA A 113 -3.13 9.19 -11.51
C ALA A 113 -1.76 8.87 -12.12
N TYR A 114 -0.88 8.28 -11.32
CA TYR A 114 0.42 7.77 -11.75
C TYR A 114 0.48 6.26 -11.58
N ARG A 115 1.22 5.59 -12.47
CA ARG A 115 1.66 4.21 -12.33
C ARG A 115 3.12 4.19 -11.88
N VAL A 116 3.44 3.34 -10.91
CA VAL A 116 4.81 3.11 -10.45
C VAL A 116 5.43 1.98 -11.27
N GLN A 117 6.48 2.29 -12.01
CA GLN A 117 7.19 1.37 -12.92
C GLN A 117 8.27 0.58 -12.17
N GLN A 118 7.84 -0.28 -11.26
CA GLN A 118 8.70 -1.14 -10.45
C GLN A 118 8.11 -2.55 -10.34
N ALA A 119 8.94 -3.52 -9.96
CA ALA A 119 8.44 -4.86 -9.63
C ALA A 119 7.65 -4.82 -8.33
N HIS A 120 6.45 -5.40 -8.35
CA HIS A 120 5.55 -5.45 -7.21
C HIS A 120 5.60 -6.82 -6.54
N SER A 121 5.54 -6.81 -5.21
CA SER A 121 5.48 -8.01 -4.39
C SER A 121 5.02 -7.62 -3.00
N TYR A 122 4.17 -8.46 -2.42
CA TYR A 122 3.75 -8.35 -1.02
C TYR A 122 4.76 -8.94 -0.03
N PHE A 123 5.86 -9.52 -0.51
CA PHE A 123 6.92 -10.10 0.31
C PHE A 123 8.11 -9.13 0.41
N ALA A 124 8.53 -8.81 1.62
CA ALA A 124 9.78 -8.12 1.94
C ALA A 124 10.94 -9.11 2.17
N GLU A 125 10.62 -10.30 2.68
CA GLU A 125 11.53 -11.44 2.86
C GLU A 125 10.84 -12.71 2.38
N GLY A 126 11.59 -13.61 1.77
CA GLY A 126 11.06 -14.84 1.16
C GLY A 126 10.24 -14.55 -0.10
N SER A 127 9.42 -15.52 -0.51
CA SER A 127 8.57 -15.38 -1.70
C SER A 127 7.30 -16.22 -1.62
N GLY A 128 6.33 -15.91 -2.46
CA GLY A 128 5.08 -16.64 -2.61
C GLY A 128 4.06 -15.83 -3.38
N ARG A 129 2.80 -16.26 -3.33
CA ARG A 129 1.67 -15.59 -3.97
C ARG A 129 0.58 -15.31 -2.95
N VAL A 130 0.09 -14.07 -2.91
CA VAL A 130 -1.14 -13.73 -2.20
C VAL A 130 -2.30 -14.15 -3.09
N VAL A 131 -3.07 -15.15 -2.66
CA VAL A 131 -4.15 -15.78 -3.44
C VAL A 131 -5.47 -15.04 -3.25
N SER A 132 -5.78 -14.65 -2.02
CA SER A 132 -6.96 -13.87 -1.70
C SER A 132 -6.73 -12.99 -0.49
N ARG A 133 -7.46 -11.88 -0.46
CA ARG A 133 -7.48 -10.89 0.62
C ARG A 133 -8.93 -10.56 0.89
N GLN A 134 -9.32 -10.68 2.15
CA GLN A 134 -10.63 -10.29 2.65
C GLN A 134 -10.40 -9.42 3.88
N ILE A 135 -11.47 -8.79 4.37
CA ILE A 135 -11.47 -8.31 5.76
C ILE A 135 -11.09 -9.53 6.61
N ASP A 136 -10.24 -9.35 7.62
CA ASP A 136 -9.77 -10.38 8.56
C ASP A 136 -8.93 -11.56 8.01
N ARG A 137 -8.68 -11.64 6.69
CA ARG A 137 -8.04 -12.82 6.11
C ARG A 137 -7.12 -12.54 4.93
N ILE A 138 -5.95 -13.18 4.93
CA ILE A 138 -5.01 -13.23 3.80
C ILE A 138 -4.67 -14.70 3.51
N ASP A 139 -4.87 -15.15 2.29
CA ASP A 139 -4.49 -16.49 1.84
C ASP A 139 -3.22 -16.44 1.00
N LEU A 140 -2.28 -17.33 1.30
CA LEU A 140 -0.99 -17.46 0.63
C LEU A 140 -0.85 -18.84 0.00
N ALA A 141 -0.13 -18.89 -1.13
CA ALA A 141 0.30 -20.13 -1.75
C ALA A 141 1.72 -19.99 -2.31
N GLU A 142 2.32 -21.14 -2.62
CA GLU A 142 3.66 -21.22 -3.21
C GLU A 142 4.71 -20.51 -2.33
N VAL A 143 4.51 -20.54 -1.01
CA VAL A 143 5.38 -19.87 -0.05
C VAL A 143 6.73 -20.59 0.01
N ARG A 144 7.81 -19.81 -0.05
CA ARG A 144 9.20 -20.29 -0.01
C ARG A 144 10.05 -19.41 0.90
N GLY A 145 10.83 -20.07 1.76
CA GLY A 145 11.76 -19.46 2.70
C GLY A 145 11.63 -20.08 4.10
N GLU A 146 12.71 -20.05 4.88
CA GLU A 146 12.67 -20.43 6.31
C GLU A 146 11.85 -19.44 7.14
N ALA A 147 11.78 -18.18 6.68
CA ALA A 147 10.87 -17.17 7.17
C ALA A 147 10.34 -16.37 5.98
N ILE A 148 9.15 -15.80 6.13
CA ILE A 148 8.63 -14.77 5.24
C ILE A 148 8.28 -13.52 6.04
N THR A 149 8.49 -12.36 5.42
CA THR A 149 7.99 -11.09 5.95
C THR A 149 7.06 -10.50 4.91
N LEU A 150 5.81 -10.30 5.29
CA LEU A 150 4.79 -9.70 4.44
C LEU A 150 4.73 -8.20 4.66
N LYS A 151 4.50 -7.45 3.59
CA LYS A 151 4.28 -6.01 3.59
C LYS A 151 2.86 -5.65 4.06
N TYR A 152 2.38 -6.33 5.09
CA TYR A 152 1.15 -6.08 5.81
C TYR A 152 1.49 -5.79 7.27
N HIS A 153 0.81 -4.83 7.88
CA HIS A 153 1.01 -4.53 9.28
C HIS A 153 0.52 -5.66 10.17
N TYR A 154 1.33 -5.99 11.17
CA TYR A 154 1.01 -6.94 12.22
C TYR A 154 0.02 -6.30 13.21
N VAL A 155 -0.92 -7.11 13.70
CA VAL A 155 -1.85 -6.77 14.76
C VAL A 155 -1.85 -7.92 15.76
N ASP A 156 -1.93 -7.63 17.05
CA ASP A 156 -1.99 -8.66 18.08
C ASP A 156 -3.23 -9.54 17.91
N GLY A 157 -3.05 -10.85 17.99
CA GLY A 157 -4.12 -11.85 17.85
C GLY A 157 -4.21 -12.50 16.47
N LEU A 158 -3.36 -12.13 15.51
CA LEU A 158 -3.24 -12.85 14.25
C LEU A 158 -2.89 -14.33 14.48
N ILE A 159 -3.54 -15.20 13.73
CA ILE A 159 -3.28 -16.64 13.71
C ILE A 159 -3.07 -17.13 12.28
N THR A 160 -2.51 -18.33 12.13
CA THR A 160 -2.32 -18.98 10.84
C THR A 160 -2.99 -20.35 10.78
N THR A 161 -3.38 -20.76 9.57
CA THR A 161 -3.88 -22.11 9.28
C THR A 161 -3.18 -22.63 8.01
N PRO A 162 -2.35 -23.70 8.07
CA PRO A 162 -1.96 -24.42 9.28
C PRO A 162 -1.19 -23.52 10.27
N PRO A 163 -1.16 -23.88 11.58
CA PRO A 163 -0.47 -23.07 12.58
C PRO A 163 1.02 -22.91 12.30
N ALA A 164 1.50 -21.68 12.39
CA ALA A 164 2.90 -21.26 12.29
C ALA A 164 3.15 -20.10 13.26
N THR A 165 4.42 -19.88 13.62
CA THR A 165 4.82 -18.79 14.52
C THR A 165 4.76 -17.46 13.77
N ILE A 166 4.02 -16.49 14.31
CA ILE A 166 3.97 -15.12 13.81
C ILE A 166 4.77 -14.23 14.76
N GLU A 167 5.59 -13.35 14.20
CA GLU A 167 6.36 -12.35 14.94
C GLU A 167 6.14 -10.96 14.35
N PRO A 168 6.05 -9.90 15.17
CA PRO A 168 6.13 -8.53 14.68
C PRO A 168 7.57 -8.22 14.25
N VAL A 169 7.76 -7.66 13.06
CA VAL A 169 9.05 -7.13 12.61
C VAL A 169 8.94 -5.66 12.21
N PHE A 170 9.79 -4.81 12.78
CA PHE A 170 9.83 -3.39 12.41
C PHE A 170 10.69 -3.22 11.15
N LEU A 171 10.11 -2.61 10.12
CA LEU A 171 10.83 -2.28 8.90
C LEU A 171 10.87 -0.77 8.77
N ASP A 172 12.09 -0.25 8.57
CA ASP A 172 12.35 1.17 8.42
C ASP A 172 11.88 2.01 9.63
N GLU A 173 11.35 3.22 9.45
CA GLU A 173 10.89 4.12 10.52
C GLU A 173 9.41 3.95 10.87
N ASP A 174 8.71 2.96 10.30
CA ASP A 174 7.30 2.72 10.63
C ASP A 174 7.17 2.17 12.06
N PRO A 175 6.47 2.87 12.97
CA PRO A 175 6.23 2.36 14.31
C PRO A 175 5.25 1.18 14.33
N GLN A 176 4.54 0.91 13.23
CA GLN A 176 3.69 -0.26 13.12
C GLN A 176 4.49 -1.43 12.53
N PRO A 177 4.66 -2.55 13.27
CA PRO A 177 5.40 -3.69 12.76
C PRO A 177 4.67 -4.36 11.61
N PHE A 178 5.43 -5.13 10.83
CA PHE A 178 4.96 -5.99 9.75
C PHE A 178 4.83 -7.43 10.20
N ILE A 179 4.03 -8.22 9.48
CA ILE A 179 3.82 -9.63 9.75
C ILE A 179 5.04 -10.44 9.28
N ARG A 180 5.73 -11.09 10.20
CA ARG A 180 6.74 -12.12 9.90
C ARG A 180 6.23 -13.48 10.33
N ILE A 181 6.47 -14.50 9.50
CA ILE A 181 6.05 -15.89 9.79
C ILE A 181 7.26 -16.80 9.66
N LEU A 182 7.52 -17.60 10.70
CA LEU A 182 8.62 -18.56 10.74
C LEU A 182 8.15 -19.95 10.31
N HIS A 183 9.00 -20.63 9.54
CA HIS A 183 8.77 -21.94 8.96
C HIS A 183 7.35 -22.13 8.38
N PRO A 184 6.89 -21.22 7.50
CA PRO A 184 5.54 -21.26 6.96
C PRO A 184 5.33 -22.50 6.10
N ALA A 185 4.11 -23.03 6.09
CA ALA A 185 3.70 -24.02 5.10
C ALA A 185 3.67 -23.41 3.69
N ASP A 186 3.79 -24.24 2.64
CA ASP A 186 3.67 -23.82 1.23
C ASP A 186 2.35 -23.07 0.95
N LYS A 187 1.29 -23.44 1.65
CA LYS A 187 -0.02 -22.77 1.64
C LYS A 187 -0.45 -22.51 3.07
N LEU A 188 -0.87 -21.27 3.35
CA LEU A 188 -1.44 -20.91 4.64
C LEU A 188 -2.41 -19.75 4.51
N SER A 189 -3.35 -19.67 5.44
CA SER A 189 -4.19 -18.51 5.68
C SER A 189 -3.71 -17.79 6.94
N ILE A 190 -3.63 -16.46 6.89
CA ILE A 190 -3.48 -15.59 8.05
C ILE A 190 -4.87 -15.06 8.38
N LEU A 191 -5.29 -15.13 9.64
CA LEU A 191 -6.63 -14.77 10.10
C LEU A 191 -6.53 -13.82 11.29
N TYR A 192 -7.48 -12.89 11.39
CA TYR A 192 -7.75 -12.09 12.58
C TYR A 192 -9.11 -12.51 13.17
N PRO A 193 -9.14 -13.17 14.34
CA PRO A 193 -10.35 -13.75 14.91
C PRO A 193 -11.32 -12.73 15.51
#